data_AF-A0A1B6E3M7-F1
#
_entry.id   AF-A0A1B6E3M7-F1
#
_cell.length_a   1.000
_cell.length_b   1.000
_cell.length_c   1.000
_cell.angle_alpha   90.00
_cell.angle_beta   90.00
_cell.angle_gamma   90.00
#
_symmetry.space_group_name_H-M   'P 1'
#
loop_
_entity.id
_entity.type
_entity.pdbx_description
1 polymer ?
#
loop_
_entity_poly.entity_id
_entity_poly.type
_entity_poly.pdbx_seq_one_letter_code
_entity_poly.pdbx_strand_id
1 'polypeptide(L)'
;MSDEDLEIAPAENVMQILIASDIHLGCHEKDSIRGDDSFGTFEEILRIAVAHQVDFILLGGDLFHDANPSPQCLHRCLFLLRRYCMGDKPISVQFLSDQAENFRHCVNPVVNYEDPNLNISIPVFSIHGNHDDPSGFGRVSSLDILSDTGLVNYFGKWTDLTNVTISPILLRKGTTQLALYGLSHIKDERLSRLFLNHQVKMLRPKESTDEWCNIFVLHQNRANRGRNNFISEDMLPDFLDLVIWGHEHECRITPEYNGEFFVTQPGSPVATSLCEGEAVTKHIGILNIYGKNFKLEEIQLQTVRPFVMHTENLTDYVCKSQKSVNEEILDHLTEVVEKMLQKAEDQITGHKNQPKIPLLRLRVEYKSDLHHFNTVRFGQRFKGRVVNHADLVKLKHEKDDVKKNKDVLDKEAMERVIDNEEDPLGRRVETVLERYFTEEGRGTKLAVLSVKGLGEAVSHFIDRGDKDAIDIITQHQIKKTINHLKEVDFNEIDIDNEIENYKVLRSMKDDTDMDEAKAVLDEKSRNITNVQDFALSDESDMDDAPAPPTRGRGRGRGGRGRGISNGEEAASPKGRGSRGGRGSRGPRSRGTKTPVAQRTIQNSFLSSTKLSQQSSKSFYISDSD
;
A
#
# COMPACT_ATOMS: atom_id res chain seq x y z
N MET A 1 37.76 -10.69 -17.90
CA MET A 1 39.01 -10.10 -17.38
C MET A 1 39.00 -10.28 -15.88
N SER A 2 40.12 -10.68 -15.26
CA SER A 2 40.23 -10.81 -13.80
C SER A 2 40.25 -9.42 -13.15
N ASP A 3 39.96 -9.33 -11.85
CA ASP A 3 40.05 -8.07 -11.07
C ASP A 3 41.33 -7.26 -11.34
N GLU A 4 42.44 -7.96 -11.64
CA GLU A 4 43.75 -7.39 -11.97
C GLU A 4 43.74 -6.51 -13.23
N ASP A 5 42.90 -6.80 -14.23
CA ASP A 5 42.94 -6.04 -15.48
C ASP A 5 42.24 -4.67 -15.38
N LEU A 6 41.29 -4.51 -14.44
CA LEU A 6 40.66 -3.22 -14.11
C LEU A 6 41.60 -2.33 -13.27
N GLU A 7 42.46 -2.93 -12.44
CA GLU A 7 43.49 -2.20 -11.69
C GLU A 7 44.62 -1.67 -12.59
N ILE A 8 44.86 -2.31 -13.74
CA ILE A 8 45.90 -1.91 -14.71
C ILE A 8 45.34 -0.99 -15.81
N ALA A 9 44.01 -0.80 -15.88
CA ALA A 9 43.37 0.02 -16.91
C ALA A 9 43.73 1.51 -16.80
N PRO A 10 44.01 2.22 -17.91
CA PRO A 10 44.25 3.66 -17.89
C PRO A 10 43.02 4.39 -17.36
N ALA A 11 43.17 5.22 -16.33
CA ALA A 11 42.07 5.93 -15.67
C ALA A 11 41.22 6.79 -16.65
N GLU A 12 41.82 7.30 -17.73
CA GLU A 12 41.13 8.04 -18.79
C GLU A 12 40.12 7.21 -19.59
N ASN A 13 40.23 5.87 -19.55
CA ASN A 13 39.32 4.93 -20.20
C ASN A 13 38.36 4.26 -19.22
N VAL A 14 38.50 4.47 -17.92
CA VAL A 14 37.60 3.88 -16.91
C VAL A 14 36.46 4.85 -16.62
N MET A 15 35.23 4.44 -16.91
CA MET A 15 34.03 5.22 -16.59
C MET A 15 33.56 4.88 -15.18
N GLN A 16 33.53 5.87 -14.29
CA GLN A 16 33.15 5.71 -12.89
C GLN A 16 31.76 6.29 -12.64
N ILE A 17 30.81 5.47 -12.19
CA ILE A 17 29.41 5.83 -12.02
C ILE A 17 28.99 5.55 -10.59
N LEU A 18 28.42 6.54 -9.90
CA LEU A 18 27.76 6.28 -8.62
C LEU A 18 26.34 5.76 -8.88
N ILE A 19 25.99 4.64 -8.29
CA ILE A 19 24.66 4.02 -8.38
C ILE A 19 23.94 4.15 -7.04
N ALA A 20 22.73 4.70 -7.07
CA ALA A 20 21.79 4.72 -5.95
C ALA A 20 20.35 4.58 -6.47
N SER A 21 19.40 4.24 -5.61
CA SER A 21 17.98 4.15 -5.96
C SER A 21 17.12 4.45 -4.74
N ASP A 22 15.83 4.74 -4.95
CA ASP A 22 14.81 4.76 -3.89
C ASP A 22 15.17 5.70 -2.74
N ILE A 23 15.66 6.90 -3.05
CA ILE A 23 16.16 7.87 -2.06
C ILE A 23 15.03 8.36 -1.14
N HIS A 24 13.80 8.47 -1.66
CA HIS A 24 12.62 8.87 -0.92
C HIS A 24 12.80 10.21 -0.18
N LEU A 25 13.29 11.25 -0.88
CA LEU A 25 13.38 12.59 -0.32
C LEU A 25 12.02 13.08 0.16
N GLY A 26 11.99 13.62 1.38
CA GLY A 26 10.76 14.05 2.05
C GLY A 26 10.05 12.95 2.84
N CYS A 27 10.56 11.70 2.83
CA CYS A 27 10.03 10.65 3.68
C CYS A 27 10.06 11.08 5.16
N HIS A 28 8.90 11.00 5.81
CA HIS A 28 8.70 11.44 7.19
C HIS A 28 9.10 12.91 7.47
N GLU A 29 9.03 13.81 6.49
CA GLU A 29 9.46 15.22 6.63
C GLU A 29 8.79 15.97 7.80
N LYS A 30 7.56 15.58 8.17
CA LYS A 30 6.81 16.19 9.29
C LYS A 30 7.20 15.64 10.67
N ASP A 31 7.99 14.58 10.73
CA ASP A 31 8.44 13.97 11.97
C ASP A 31 9.61 14.78 12.57
N SER A 32 9.48 15.16 13.85
CA SER A 32 10.48 15.99 14.53
C SER A 32 11.85 15.33 14.74
N ILE A 33 11.93 14.00 14.61
CA ILE A 33 13.15 13.22 14.84
C ILE A 33 13.70 12.68 13.50
N ARG A 34 12.82 12.25 12.58
CA ARG A 34 13.20 11.58 11.32
C ARG A 34 13.19 12.50 10.09
N GLY A 35 12.59 13.70 10.19
CA GLY A 35 12.33 14.54 9.02
C GLY A 35 13.58 14.97 8.24
N ASP A 36 14.77 14.88 8.84
CA ASP A 36 16.04 15.16 8.19
C ASP A 36 16.78 13.93 7.64
N ASP A 37 16.32 12.70 7.92
CA ASP A 37 17.07 11.47 7.62
C ASP A 37 17.34 11.29 6.12
N SER A 38 16.31 11.49 5.28
CA SER A 38 16.43 11.36 3.82
C SER A 38 17.35 12.40 3.21
N PHE A 39 17.26 13.66 3.65
CA PHE A 39 18.13 14.72 3.16
C PHE A 39 19.58 14.55 3.60
N GLY A 40 19.81 14.14 4.86
CA GLY A 40 21.15 13.89 5.39
C GLY A 40 21.86 12.76 4.65
N THR A 41 21.12 11.71 4.31
CA THR A 41 21.65 10.56 3.56
C THR A 41 21.85 10.88 2.08
N PHE A 42 20.94 11.63 1.46
CA PHE A 42 21.17 12.11 0.11
C PHE A 42 22.40 13.04 0.00
N GLU A 43 22.61 13.91 0.99
CA GLU A 43 23.82 14.73 1.07
C GLU A 43 25.09 13.86 1.21
N GLU A 44 25.04 12.78 2.00
CA GLU A 44 26.15 11.81 2.07
C GLU A 44 26.45 11.19 0.70
N ILE A 45 25.43 10.70 -0.01
CA ILE A 45 25.56 10.09 -1.34
C ILE A 45 26.24 11.07 -2.32
N LEU A 46 25.79 12.32 -2.35
CA LEU A 46 26.38 13.36 -3.21
C LEU A 46 27.83 13.69 -2.81
N ARG A 47 28.14 13.69 -1.50
CA ARG A 47 29.52 13.89 -1.03
C ARG A 47 30.44 12.74 -1.42
N ILE A 48 29.94 11.51 -1.40
CA ILE A 48 30.68 10.33 -1.88
C ILE A 48 30.95 10.49 -3.39
N ALA A 49 29.96 10.92 -4.17
CA ALA A 49 30.12 11.19 -5.61
C ALA A 49 31.29 12.15 -5.89
N VAL A 50 31.34 13.26 -5.15
CA VAL A 50 32.39 14.28 -5.27
C VAL A 50 33.73 13.73 -4.79
N ALA A 51 33.77 13.02 -3.67
CA ALA A 51 34.99 12.47 -3.08
C ALA A 51 35.66 11.44 -3.99
N HIS A 52 34.87 10.56 -4.62
CA HIS A 52 35.35 9.58 -5.60
C HIS A 52 35.55 10.17 -7.00
N GLN A 53 35.25 11.45 -7.20
CA GLN A 53 35.32 12.12 -8.50
C GLN A 53 34.62 11.35 -9.62
N VAL A 54 33.44 10.80 -9.35
CA VAL A 54 32.69 10.02 -10.34
C VAL A 54 32.39 10.84 -11.59
N ASP A 55 32.27 10.17 -12.73
CA ASP A 55 31.94 10.81 -14.00
C ASP A 55 30.48 11.25 -14.03
N PHE A 56 29.57 10.47 -13.46
CA PHE A 56 28.17 10.82 -13.28
C PHE A 56 27.49 9.97 -12.18
N ILE A 57 26.30 10.40 -11.76
CA ILE A 57 25.43 9.67 -10.84
C ILE A 57 24.28 9.05 -11.64
N LEU A 58 23.93 7.81 -11.33
CA LEU A 58 22.82 7.07 -11.92
C LEU A 58 21.83 6.66 -10.83
N LEU A 59 20.59 7.14 -10.97
CA LEU A 59 19.50 6.93 -10.02
C LEU A 59 18.42 5.99 -10.59
N GLY A 60 18.06 4.98 -9.80
CA GLY A 60 17.10 3.93 -10.17
C GLY A 60 15.62 4.26 -9.97
N GLY A 61 15.25 5.52 -9.72
CA GLY A 61 13.87 5.96 -9.46
C GLY A 61 13.58 6.24 -7.98
N ASP A 62 12.36 6.70 -7.70
CA ASP A 62 11.89 7.12 -6.37
C ASP A 62 12.87 8.09 -5.67
N LEU A 63 13.29 9.14 -6.39
CA LEU A 63 14.09 10.22 -5.81
C LEU A 63 13.28 10.95 -4.73
N PHE A 64 11.98 11.14 -4.97
CA PHE A 64 11.04 11.75 -4.03
C PHE A 64 10.06 10.73 -3.48
N HIS A 65 9.70 10.90 -2.21
CA HIS A 65 8.71 10.05 -1.54
C HIS A 65 7.26 10.37 -1.95
N ASP A 66 6.98 11.63 -2.28
CA ASP A 66 5.66 12.08 -2.73
C ASP A 66 5.76 12.55 -4.18
N ALA A 67 4.78 12.19 -5.02
CA ALA A 67 4.70 12.62 -6.43
C ALA A 67 4.69 14.15 -6.56
N ASN A 68 4.07 14.81 -5.57
CA ASN A 68 4.07 16.25 -5.41
C ASN A 68 4.89 16.61 -4.16
N PRO A 69 6.22 16.69 -4.27
CA PRO A 69 7.07 16.98 -3.12
C PRO A 69 6.73 18.35 -2.53
N SER A 70 6.87 18.48 -1.21
CA SER A 70 6.66 19.76 -0.55
C SER A 70 7.63 20.83 -1.08
N PRO A 71 7.29 22.13 -1.02
CA PRO A 71 8.22 23.19 -1.42
C PRO A 71 9.56 23.13 -0.67
N GLN A 72 9.53 22.69 0.60
CA GLN A 72 10.74 22.51 1.40
C GLN A 72 11.59 21.34 0.90
N CYS A 73 10.96 20.20 0.62
CA CYS A 73 11.63 19.03 0.06
C CYS A 73 12.30 19.35 -1.29
N LEU A 74 11.54 19.94 -2.21
CA LEU A 74 12.06 20.34 -3.53
C LEU A 74 13.20 21.35 -3.41
N HIS A 75 13.04 22.39 -2.57
CA HIS A 75 14.09 23.38 -2.34
C HIS A 75 15.39 22.74 -1.81
N ARG A 76 15.30 21.80 -0.86
CA ARG A 76 16.48 21.09 -0.34
C ARG A 76 17.13 20.20 -1.39
N CYS A 77 16.35 19.49 -2.19
CA CYS A 77 16.87 18.69 -3.31
C CYS A 77 17.65 19.57 -4.30
N LEU A 78 17.04 20.66 -4.77
CA LEU A 78 17.67 21.62 -5.68
C LEU A 78 18.96 22.22 -5.08
N PHE A 79 18.93 22.59 -3.80
CA PHE A 79 20.10 23.11 -3.10
C PHE A 79 21.25 22.09 -3.06
N LEU A 80 20.97 20.84 -2.70
CA LEU A 80 21.96 19.77 -2.60
C LEU A 80 22.57 19.44 -3.96
N LEU A 81 21.73 19.25 -4.99
CA LEU A 81 22.19 19.02 -6.36
C LEU A 81 23.04 20.20 -6.86
N ARG A 82 22.58 21.44 -6.69
CA ARG A 82 23.36 22.62 -7.09
C ARG A 82 24.71 22.69 -6.38
N ARG A 83 24.77 22.31 -5.10
CA ARG A 83 25.99 22.39 -4.28
C ARG A 83 27.04 21.35 -4.66
N TYR A 84 26.62 20.15 -5.04
CA TYR A 84 27.53 19.00 -5.23
C TYR A 84 27.72 18.60 -6.71
N CYS A 85 26.79 18.96 -7.60
CA CYS A 85 26.81 18.57 -9.02
C CYS A 85 27.25 19.69 -9.97
N MET A 86 27.36 20.94 -9.51
CA MET A 86 27.89 22.07 -10.30
C MET A 86 29.31 22.44 -9.86
N GLY A 87 30.18 22.81 -10.80
CA GLY A 87 31.56 23.20 -10.52
C GLY A 87 32.46 23.16 -11.74
N ASP A 88 33.75 23.43 -11.54
CA ASP A 88 34.72 23.62 -12.64
C ASP A 88 35.37 22.32 -13.15
N LYS A 89 35.01 21.16 -12.58
CA LYS A 89 35.53 19.86 -13.04
C LYS A 89 35.04 19.62 -14.47
N PRO A 90 35.93 19.42 -15.46
CA PRO A 90 35.51 19.11 -16.81
C PRO A 90 34.90 17.71 -16.90
N ILE A 91 33.85 17.58 -17.71
CA ILE A 91 33.20 16.28 -17.96
C ILE A 91 33.95 15.54 -19.06
N SER A 92 34.37 14.32 -18.74
CA SER A 92 35.17 13.47 -19.65
C SER A 92 34.31 12.51 -20.48
N VAL A 93 33.01 12.44 -20.19
CA VAL A 93 32.05 11.58 -20.87
C VAL A 93 31.44 12.34 -22.04
N GLN A 94 31.52 11.74 -23.23
CA GLN A 94 30.94 12.26 -24.46
C GLN A 94 29.57 11.63 -24.69
N PHE A 95 28.59 12.45 -25.08
CA PHE A 95 27.27 12.01 -25.53
C PHE A 95 27.28 11.73 -27.03
N LEU A 96 26.95 10.51 -27.45
CA LEU A 96 27.04 10.07 -28.85
C LEU A 96 25.68 9.88 -29.53
N SER A 97 24.63 9.59 -28.78
CA SER A 97 23.28 9.38 -29.33
C SER A 97 22.57 10.70 -29.62
N ASP A 98 21.46 10.62 -30.35
CA ASP A 98 20.63 11.78 -30.63
C ASP A 98 19.86 12.23 -29.38
N GLN A 99 20.32 13.33 -28.78
CA GLN A 99 19.72 13.94 -27.60
C GLN A 99 18.25 14.31 -27.81
N ALA A 100 17.86 14.69 -29.03
CA ALA A 100 16.48 15.06 -29.34
C ALA A 100 15.51 13.87 -29.24
N GLU A 101 15.99 12.67 -29.55
CA GLU A 101 15.22 11.43 -29.40
C GLU A 101 15.27 10.93 -27.95
N ASN A 102 16.45 10.94 -27.31
CA ASN A 102 16.60 10.47 -25.93
C ASN A 102 15.81 11.32 -24.92
N PHE A 103 15.75 12.64 -25.14
CA PHE A 103 15.08 13.61 -24.27
C PHE A 103 13.83 14.22 -24.92
N ARG A 104 13.21 13.52 -25.88
CA ARG A 104 12.02 14.00 -26.62
C ARG A 104 10.86 14.49 -25.72
N HIS A 105 10.77 13.94 -24.52
CA HIS A 105 9.73 14.26 -23.54
C HIS A 105 10.06 15.48 -22.67
N CYS A 106 11.33 15.92 -22.64
CA CYS A 106 11.78 17.08 -21.89
C CYS A 106 11.54 18.36 -22.70
N VAL A 107 11.36 19.49 -22.01
CA VAL A 107 11.20 20.80 -22.67
C VAL A 107 12.51 21.23 -23.34
N ASN A 108 13.63 20.96 -22.67
CA ASN A 108 14.99 21.17 -23.18
C ASN A 108 15.60 19.82 -23.56
N PRO A 109 15.61 19.42 -24.84
CA PRO A 109 16.02 18.09 -25.27
C PRO A 109 17.54 18.00 -25.48
N VAL A 110 18.31 18.47 -24.50
CA VAL A 110 19.77 18.53 -24.51
C VAL A 110 20.27 18.04 -23.15
N VAL A 111 21.37 17.30 -23.15
CA VAL A 111 22.01 16.83 -21.91
C VAL A 111 22.55 18.03 -21.14
N ASN A 112 22.33 18.05 -19.82
CA ASN A 112 22.50 19.26 -19.02
C ASN A 112 23.92 19.83 -19.00
N TYR A 113 24.94 19.01 -19.21
CA TYR A 113 26.33 19.44 -19.21
C TYR A 113 26.82 19.99 -20.55
N GLU A 114 26.03 19.89 -21.61
CA GLU A 114 26.29 20.56 -22.88
C GLU A 114 25.53 21.89 -22.99
N ASP A 115 24.73 22.27 -21.98
CA ASP A 115 24.11 23.59 -21.91
C ASP A 115 25.19 24.66 -21.66
N PRO A 116 25.37 25.64 -22.57
CA PRO A 116 26.41 26.66 -22.44
C PRO A 116 26.20 27.61 -21.25
N ASN A 117 25.01 27.62 -20.64
CA ASN A 117 24.67 28.49 -19.51
C ASN A 117 24.86 27.81 -18.14
N LEU A 118 25.13 26.50 -18.11
CA LEU A 118 25.24 25.71 -16.89
C LEU A 118 26.63 25.08 -16.78
N ASN A 119 27.29 25.28 -15.64
CA ASN A 119 28.57 24.65 -15.35
C ASN A 119 28.34 23.39 -14.51
N ILE A 120 28.02 22.27 -15.17
CA ILE A 120 27.82 20.97 -14.53
C ILE A 120 29.16 20.26 -14.38
N SER A 121 29.45 19.75 -13.19
CA SER A 121 30.66 18.98 -12.89
C SER A 121 30.39 17.48 -12.73
N ILE A 122 29.20 17.11 -12.26
CA ILE A 122 28.76 15.72 -12.09
C ILE A 122 27.31 15.63 -12.56
N PRO A 123 27.04 15.19 -13.79
CA PRO A 123 25.68 15.01 -14.26
C PRO A 123 24.98 13.89 -13.49
N VAL A 124 23.67 14.02 -13.34
CA VAL A 124 22.81 13.02 -12.68
C VAL A 124 21.85 12.49 -13.73
N PHE A 125 21.79 11.18 -13.93
CA PHE A 125 20.81 10.52 -14.78
C PHE A 125 19.81 9.78 -13.90
N SER A 126 18.52 9.98 -14.13
CA SER A 126 17.48 9.30 -13.34
C SER A 126 16.33 8.86 -14.23
N ILE A 127 15.81 7.66 -13.95
CA ILE A 127 14.44 7.28 -14.31
C ILE A 127 13.48 7.72 -13.18
N HIS A 128 12.17 7.74 -13.44
CA HIS A 128 11.18 7.87 -12.36
C HIS A 128 10.74 6.48 -11.87
N GLY A 129 10.45 6.39 -10.58
CA GLY A 129 9.82 5.26 -9.92
C GLY A 129 8.31 5.43 -9.79
N ASN A 130 7.71 4.72 -8.82
CA ASN A 130 6.27 4.72 -8.59
C ASN A 130 5.79 5.84 -7.66
N HIS A 131 6.70 6.45 -6.87
CA HIS A 131 6.37 7.58 -6.00
C HIS A 131 6.54 8.93 -6.69
N ASP A 132 7.49 9.06 -7.60
CA ASP A 132 7.73 10.27 -8.39
C ASP A 132 7.20 10.13 -9.84
N ASP A 133 6.12 9.36 -10.00
CA ASP A 133 5.48 9.12 -11.28
C ASP A 133 4.80 10.39 -11.85
N PRO A 134 4.72 10.53 -13.19
CA PRO A 134 4.07 11.67 -13.81
C PRO A 134 2.59 11.78 -13.40
N SER A 135 2.24 12.82 -12.65
CA SER A 135 0.90 12.99 -12.08
C SER A 135 0.24 14.31 -12.52
N GLY A 136 -1.04 14.47 -12.15
CA GLY A 136 -1.79 15.72 -12.34
C GLY A 136 -2.11 16.09 -13.80
N PHE A 137 -2.61 17.31 -13.98
CA PHE A 137 -2.92 17.87 -15.30
C PHE A 137 -1.61 18.17 -16.04
N GLY A 138 -1.37 17.46 -17.15
CA GLY A 138 -0.14 17.60 -17.95
C GLY A 138 0.87 16.46 -17.79
N ARG A 139 0.66 15.51 -16.86
CA ARG A 139 1.54 14.35 -16.64
C ARG A 139 3.01 14.78 -16.44
N VAL A 140 3.20 15.68 -15.49
CA VAL A 140 4.51 16.21 -15.11
C VAL A 140 4.96 15.48 -13.86
N SER A 141 6.17 14.91 -13.90
CA SER A 141 6.84 14.33 -12.74
C SER A 141 7.68 15.40 -12.04
N SER A 142 7.98 15.20 -10.76
CA SER A 142 8.98 16.00 -10.06
C SER A 142 10.37 15.94 -10.74
N LEU A 143 10.69 14.87 -11.48
CA LEU A 143 11.91 14.79 -12.30
C LEU A 143 11.87 15.70 -13.53
N ASP A 144 10.70 15.97 -14.11
CA ASP A 144 10.58 16.96 -15.20
C ASP A 144 10.98 18.35 -14.68
N ILE A 145 10.58 18.70 -13.45
CA ILE A 145 10.97 19.97 -12.81
C ILE A 145 12.50 20.04 -12.60
N LEU A 146 13.12 18.96 -12.14
CA LEU A 146 14.58 18.93 -11.96
C LEU A 146 15.33 19.00 -13.31
N SER A 147 14.79 18.37 -14.35
CA SER A 147 15.30 18.45 -15.71
C SER A 147 15.24 19.87 -16.28
N ASP A 148 14.11 20.55 -16.10
CA ASP A 148 13.93 21.94 -16.55
C ASP A 148 14.89 22.91 -15.84
N THR A 149 15.33 22.60 -14.62
CA THR A 149 16.37 23.39 -13.91
C THR A 149 17.80 23.07 -14.36
N GLY A 150 17.99 22.04 -15.19
CA GLY A 150 19.29 21.57 -15.67
C GLY A 150 20.12 20.79 -14.65
N LEU A 151 19.51 20.31 -13.56
CA LEU A 151 20.22 19.59 -12.50
C LEU A 151 20.19 18.07 -12.66
N VAL A 152 19.21 17.53 -13.40
CA VAL A 152 19.04 16.08 -13.63
C VAL A 152 18.72 15.83 -15.11
N ASN A 153 19.35 14.83 -15.70
CA ASN A 153 18.99 14.28 -17.00
C ASN A 153 17.94 13.20 -16.80
N TYR A 154 16.67 13.55 -17.02
CA TYR A 154 15.56 12.61 -16.92
C TYR A 154 15.47 11.77 -18.19
N PHE A 155 15.61 10.45 -18.07
CA PHE A 155 15.59 9.52 -19.20
C PHE A 155 14.67 8.32 -18.94
N GLY A 156 14.43 7.51 -19.98
CA GLY A 156 13.63 6.29 -19.85
C GLY A 156 12.13 6.50 -19.62
N LYS A 157 11.63 7.73 -19.80
CA LYS A 157 10.19 8.04 -19.78
C LYS A 157 9.53 7.46 -21.03
N TRP A 158 8.55 6.58 -20.84
CA TRP A 158 7.73 6.07 -21.93
C TRP A 158 6.78 7.17 -22.45
N THR A 159 6.52 7.18 -23.76
CA THR A 159 5.51 8.08 -24.38
C THR A 159 4.23 7.35 -24.77
N ASP A 160 4.35 6.05 -25.08
CA ASP A 160 3.25 5.16 -25.42
C ASP A 160 3.27 3.96 -24.48
N LEU A 161 2.14 3.70 -23.82
CA LEU A 161 1.97 2.58 -22.90
C LEU A 161 1.36 1.34 -23.58
N THR A 162 1.13 1.39 -24.89
CA THR A 162 0.65 0.25 -25.69
C THR A 162 1.80 -0.47 -26.39
N ASN A 163 2.79 0.28 -26.89
CA ASN A 163 4.05 -0.26 -27.40
C ASN A 163 5.22 0.50 -26.80
N VAL A 164 5.98 -0.16 -25.93
CA VAL A 164 7.12 0.45 -25.24
C VAL A 164 8.36 0.23 -26.08
N THR A 165 8.96 1.34 -26.56
CA THR A 165 10.24 1.30 -27.27
C THR A 165 11.30 1.96 -26.40
N ILE A 166 12.38 1.22 -26.11
CA ILE A 166 13.48 1.66 -25.25
C ILE A 166 14.68 1.94 -26.14
N SER A 167 15.06 3.22 -26.24
CA SER A 167 16.27 3.67 -26.92
C SER A 167 17.41 3.87 -25.91
N PRO A 168 18.63 3.39 -26.20
CA PRO A 168 19.77 3.62 -25.32
C PRO A 168 20.29 5.05 -25.44
N ILE A 169 20.81 5.57 -24.35
CA ILE A 169 21.74 6.70 -24.33
C ILE A 169 23.14 6.13 -24.58
N LEU A 170 23.84 6.67 -25.58
CA LEU A 170 25.18 6.22 -25.94
C LEU A 170 26.23 7.16 -25.38
N LEU A 171 27.04 6.66 -24.45
CA LEU A 171 28.08 7.42 -23.78
C LEU A 171 29.46 6.83 -24.08
N ARG A 172 30.47 7.69 -24.15
CA ARG A 172 31.86 7.27 -24.36
C ARG A 172 32.83 8.01 -23.45
N LYS A 173 33.77 7.28 -22.87
CA LYS A 173 34.92 7.84 -22.16
C LYS A 173 36.19 7.14 -22.66
N GLY A 174 37.05 7.88 -23.37
CA GLY A 174 38.24 7.32 -24.01
C GLY A 174 37.90 6.19 -24.98
N THR A 175 38.31 4.96 -24.69
CA THR A 175 37.97 3.75 -25.46
C THR A 175 36.71 3.04 -24.98
N THR A 176 36.21 3.33 -23.79
CA THR A 176 35.06 2.64 -23.20
C THR A 176 33.75 3.23 -23.71
N GLN A 177 32.83 2.35 -24.11
CA GLN A 177 31.53 2.67 -24.68
C GLN A 177 30.41 2.06 -23.82
N LEU A 178 29.43 2.88 -23.44
CA LEU A 178 28.31 2.50 -22.59
C LEU A 178 26.99 2.76 -23.34
N ALA A 179 26.17 1.72 -23.47
CA ALA A 179 24.78 1.83 -23.89
C ALA A 179 23.88 1.76 -22.66
N LEU A 180 23.39 2.93 -22.23
CA LEU A 180 22.54 3.08 -21.05
C LEU A 180 21.06 3.03 -21.44
N TYR A 181 20.39 1.95 -21.06
CA TYR A 181 18.97 1.73 -21.22
C TYR A 181 18.23 2.11 -19.94
N GLY A 182 17.04 2.70 -20.07
CA GLY A 182 16.21 3.07 -18.93
C GLY A 182 14.74 2.77 -19.20
N LEU A 183 14.07 2.20 -18.20
CA LEU A 183 12.62 2.03 -18.18
C LEU A 183 12.09 2.58 -16.86
N SER A 184 11.47 3.75 -16.93
CA SER A 184 10.77 4.29 -15.77
C SER A 184 9.55 3.44 -15.40
N HIS A 185 9.09 3.57 -14.16
CA HIS A 185 8.03 2.71 -13.62
C HIS A 185 6.77 2.68 -14.50
N ILE A 186 6.33 1.46 -14.77
CA ILE A 186 5.01 1.11 -15.31
C ILE A 186 4.40 0.13 -14.30
N LYS A 187 3.07 0.15 -14.09
CA LYS A 187 2.42 -0.84 -13.22
C LYS A 187 2.80 -2.28 -13.65
N ASP A 188 3.23 -3.11 -12.71
CA ASP A 188 3.81 -4.43 -13.00
C ASP A 188 2.87 -5.31 -13.84
N GLU A 189 1.58 -5.36 -13.50
CA GLU A 189 0.57 -6.14 -14.25
C GLU A 189 0.46 -5.72 -15.72
N ARG A 190 0.71 -4.44 -15.99
CA ARG A 190 0.69 -3.92 -17.35
C ARG A 190 2.00 -4.29 -18.06
N LEU A 191 3.13 -4.03 -17.42
CA LEU A 191 4.44 -4.30 -18.02
C LEU A 191 4.63 -5.79 -18.30
N SER A 192 4.24 -6.65 -17.35
CA SER A 192 4.22 -8.11 -17.51
C SER A 192 3.42 -8.53 -18.75
N ARG A 193 2.22 -7.98 -18.96
CA ARG A 193 1.43 -8.23 -20.17
C ARG A 193 2.11 -7.73 -21.44
N LEU A 194 2.77 -6.56 -21.39
CA LEU A 194 3.48 -6.01 -22.55
C LEU A 194 4.67 -6.91 -22.96
N PHE A 195 5.40 -7.47 -22.01
CA PHE A 195 6.46 -8.44 -22.28
C PHE A 195 5.89 -9.72 -22.90
N LEU A 196 4.84 -10.29 -22.31
CA LEU A 196 4.19 -11.51 -22.81
C LEU A 196 3.62 -11.33 -24.24
N ASN A 197 3.14 -10.13 -24.57
CA ASN A 197 2.61 -9.81 -25.89
C ASN A 197 3.68 -9.34 -26.90
N HIS A 198 4.97 -9.35 -26.54
CA HIS A 198 6.07 -8.84 -27.37
C HIS A 198 5.92 -7.37 -27.80
N GLN A 199 5.32 -6.55 -26.93
CA GLN A 199 5.08 -5.12 -27.15
C GLN A 199 6.17 -4.22 -26.54
N VAL A 200 7.20 -4.81 -25.92
CA VAL A 200 8.40 -4.12 -25.45
C VAL A 200 9.54 -4.36 -26.44
N LYS A 201 10.13 -3.29 -26.96
CA LYS A 201 11.22 -3.34 -27.93
C LYS A 201 12.43 -2.55 -27.42
N MET A 202 13.57 -3.20 -27.27
CA MET A 202 14.84 -2.54 -26.96
C MET A 202 15.64 -2.32 -28.25
N LEU A 203 15.95 -1.08 -28.56
CA LEU A 203 16.72 -0.72 -29.75
C LEU A 203 18.22 -0.94 -29.47
N ARG A 204 18.93 -1.56 -30.42
CA ARG A 204 20.38 -1.75 -30.31
C ARG A 204 21.12 -0.72 -31.18
N PRO A 205 22.32 -0.27 -30.77
CA PRO A 205 23.18 0.55 -31.62
C PRO A 205 23.43 -0.15 -32.96
N LYS A 206 23.48 0.60 -34.07
CA LYS A 206 23.78 0.02 -35.39
C LYS A 206 25.26 -0.30 -35.57
N GLU A 207 26.11 0.45 -34.88
CA GLU A 207 27.56 0.37 -34.98
C GLU A 207 28.14 -0.31 -33.75
N SER A 208 29.20 -1.11 -33.93
CA SER A 208 29.98 -1.72 -32.84
C SER A 208 29.13 -2.47 -31.80
N THR A 209 28.09 -3.22 -32.20
CA THR A 209 27.12 -3.86 -31.29
C THR A 209 27.72 -4.68 -30.15
N ASP A 210 28.93 -5.21 -30.34
CA ASP A 210 29.60 -6.10 -29.41
C ASP A 210 30.60 -5.37 -28.48
N GLU A 211 30.91 -4.10 -28.77
CA GLU A 211 31.86 -3.29 -27.99
C GLU A 211 31.18 -2.52 -26.85
N TRP A 212 29.86 -2.29 -26.94
CA TRP A 212 29.08 -1.59 -25.92
C TRP A 212 28.91 -2.44 -24.67
N CYS A 213 29.19 -1.86 -23.51
CA CYS A 213 28.67 -2.34 -22.23
C CYS A 213 27.20 -1.92 -22.11
N ASN A 214 26.29 -2.89 -22.02
CA ASN A 214 24.85 -2.65 -22.02
C ASN A 214 24.31 -2.65 -20.59
N ILE A 215 23.96 -1.48 -20.07
CA ILE A 215 23.40 -1.32 -18.72
C ILE A 215 21.93 -0.97 -18.83
N PHE A 216 21.09 -1.68 -18.10
CA PHE A 216 19.65 -1.39 -18.05
C PHE A 216 19.20 -1.00 -16.65
N VAL A 217 18.51 0.12 -16.53
CA VAL A 217 17.91 0.60 -15.27
C VAL A 217 16.40 0.46 -15.35
N LEU A 218 15.80 -0.22 -14.37
CA LEU A 218 14.34 -0.33 -14.24
C LEU A 218 13.89 -0.19 -12.78
N HIS A 219 12.62 0.14 -12.61
CA HIS A 219 12.00 0.34 -11.30
C HIS A 219 10.71 -0.49 -11.21
N GLN A 220 10.80 -1.76 -10.82
CA GLN A 220 9.70 -2.75 -10.86
C GLN A 220 9.81 -3.77 -9.70
N ASN A 221 8.73 -4.47 -9.39
CA ASN A 221 8.80 -5.60 -8.45
C ASN A 221 9.69 -6.72 -9.00
N ARG A 222 10.69 -7.14 -8.20
CA ARG A 222 11.57 -8.29 -8.49
C ARG A 222 11.05 -9.56 -7.81
N ALA A 223 10.62 -9.43 -6.55
CA ALA A 223 10.11 -10.55 -5.78
C ALA A 223 8.74 -11.01 -6.30
N ASN A 224 8.46 -12.32 -6.22
CA ASN A 224 7.17 -12.84 -6.63
C ASN A 224 6.06 -12.38 -5.66
N ARG A 225 5.25 -11.41 -6.11
CA ARG A 225 4.11 -10.84 -5.37
C ARG A 225 2.75 -11.31 -5.90
N GLY A 226 2.71 -12.41 -6.65
CA GLY A 226 1.51 -12.94 -7.27
C GLY A 226 1.58 -12.94 -8.80
N ARG A 227 0.55 -13.48 -9.45
CA ARG A 227 0.51 -13.62 -10.92
C ARG A 227 0.54 -12.23 -11.57
N ASN A 228 1.57 -11.98 -12.37
CA ASN A 228 1.82 -10.72 -13.11
C ASN A 228 2.16 -9.48 -12.25
N ASN A 229 2.38 -9.62 -10.94
CA ASN A 229 2.74 -8.51 -10.04
C ASN A 229 4.26 -8.35 -9.84
N PHE A 230 5.05 -8.85 -10.78
CA PHE A 230 6.49 -8.75 -10.79
C PHE A 230 7.01 -9.00 -12.20
N ILE A 231 8.26 -8.61 -12.44
CA ILE A 231 8.98 -8.90 -13.68
C ILE A 231 10.03 -9.98 -13.38
N SER A 232 9.87 -11.16 -14.00
CA SER A 232 10.93 -12.19 -13.99
C SER A 232 12.14 -11.72 -14.77
N GLU A 233 13.33 -12.05 -14.27
CA GLU A 233 14.59 -11.74 -14.94
C GLU A 233 14.64 -12.37 -16.35
N ASP A 234 14.05 -13.55 -16.54
CA ASP A 234 13.99 -14.26 -17.83
C ASP A 234 13.20 -13.53 -18.93
N MET A 235 12.42 -12.51 -18.58
CA MET A 235 11.71 -11.69 -19.58
C MET A 235 12.61 -10.62 -20.20
N LEU A 236 13.76 -10.34 -19.60
CA LEU A 236 14.70 -9.33 -20.09
C LEU A 236 15.62 -9.95 -21.16
N PRO A 237 16.09 -9.15 -22.14
CA PRO A 237 16.97 -9.67 -23.18
C PRO A 237 18.36 -10.07 -22.66
N ASP A 238 18.87 -11.18 -23.19
CA ASP A 238 20.19 -11.78 -22.90
C ASP A 238 21.41 -10.91 -23.28
N PHE A 239 21.24 -9.92 -24.17
CA PHE A 239 22.34 -9.05 -24.61
C PHE A 239 22.78 -8.03 -23.55
N LEU A 240 22.01 -7.85 -22.48
CA LEU A 240 22.34 -6.95 -21.38
C LEU A 240 23.58 -7.47 -20.63
N ASP A 241 24.40 -6.57 -20.09
CA ASP A 241 25.57 -6.95 -19.29
C ASP A 241 25.28 -6.77 -17.78
N LEU A 242 24.61 -5.67 -17.43
CA LEU A 242 24.24 -5.34 -16.05
C LEU A 242 22.85 -4.71 -15.98
N VAL A 243 22.04 -5.17 -15.04
CA VAL A 243 20.72 -4.64 -14.73
C VAL A 243 20.72 -4.01 -13.34
N ILE A 244 20.37 -2.74 -13.26
CA ILE A 244 20.20 -2.00 -12.01
C ILE A 244 18.70 -1.99 -11.68
N TRP A 245 18.34 -2.71 -10.62
CA TRP A 245 16.97 -2.93 -10.20
C TRP A 245 16.60 -2.01 -9.03
N GLY A 246 15.82 -0.96 -9.30
CA GLY A 246 15.18 -0.11 -8.29
C GLY A 246 13.86 -0.70 -7.75
N HIS A 247 13.10 0.05 -6.96
CA HIS A 247 11.81 -0.34 -6.34
C HIS A 247 11.93 -1.26 -5.12
N GLU A 248 12.81 -2.26 -5.17
CA GLU A 248 13.04 -3.15 -4.04
C GLU A 248 14.00 -2.51 -3.03
N HIS A 249 13.52 -2.25 -1.81
CA HIS A 249 14.26 -1.52 -0.78
C HIS A 249 15.30 -2.35 -0.02
N GLU A 250 15.28 -3.69 -0.18
CA GLU A 250 16.32 -4.57 0.34
C GLU A 250 17.65 -4.31 -0.38
N CYS A 251 18.72 -4.07 0.38
CA CYS A 251 20.03 -3.79 -0.20
C CYS A 251 20.73 -5.10 -0.60
N ARG A 252 20.78 -5.38 -1.91
CA ARG A 252 21.55 -6.46 -2.54
C ARG A 252 22.45 -5.84 -3.63
N ILE A 253 23.35 -4.97 -3.19
CA ILE A 253 24.21 -4.15 -4.07
C ILE A 253 25.28 -4.99 -4.78
N THR A 254 25.72 -6.11 -4.21
CA THR A 254 26.67 -6.99 -4.88
C THR A 254 26.03 -7.59 -6.14
N PRO A 255 26.65 -7.48 -7.33
CA PRO A 255 26.06 -8.01 -8.56
C PRO A 255 25.89 -9.53 -8.51
N GLU A 256 24.68 -10.00 -8.81
CA GLU A 256 24.31 -11.42 -8.84
C GLU A 256 24.16 -11.88 -10.29
N TYR A 257 24.86 -12.95 -10.68
CA TYR A 257 24.73 -13.51 -12.03
C TYR A 257 23.52 -14.44 -12.12
N ASN A 258 22.62 -14.19 -13.06
CA ASN A 258 21.40 -14.98 -13.23
C ASN A 258 21.50 -16.10 -14.28
N GLY A 259 22.61 -16.17 -15.01
CA GLY A 259 22.81 -17.12 -16.11
C GLY A 259 23.11 -16.43 -17.44
N GLU A 260 22.64 -15.20 -17.62
CA GLU A 260 22.81 -14.39 -18.85
C GLU A 260 23.48 -13.05 -18.56
N PHE A 261 23.04 -12.35 -17.52
CA PHE A 261 23.54 -11.02 -17.14
C PHE A 261 23.66 -10.90 -15.61
N PHE A 262 24.24 -9.79 -15.15
CA PHE A 262 24.31 -9.49 -13.73
C PHE A 262 23.16 -8.57 -13.30
N VAL A 263 22.63 -8.79 -12.12
CA VAL A 263 21.61 -7.94 -11.50
C VAL A 263 22.17 -7.35 -10.21
N THR A 264 22.08 -6.04 -10.07
CA THR A 264 22.37 -5.32 -8.82
C THR A 264 21.11 -4.63 -8.34
N GLN A 265 20.82 -4.71 -7.03
CA GLN A 265 19.66 -4.11 -6.40
C GLN A 265 20.15 -3.20 -5.26
N PRO A 266 20.37 -1.90 -5.52
CA PRO A 266 20.97 -1.00 -4.53
C PRO A 266 20.20 -0.91 -3.21
N GLY A 267 18.87 -1.06 -3.25
CA GLY A 267 18.00 -0.81 -2.10
C GLY A 267 17.81 0.68 -1.83
N SER A 268 16.98 0.97 -0.82
CA SER A 268 16.73 2.36 -0.39
C SER A 268 17.74 2.81 0.66
N PRO A 269 18.21 4.07 0.65
CA PRO A 269 19.12 4.60 1.66
C PRO A 269 18.39 5.01 2.95
N VAL A 270 17.05 4.95 2.98
CA VAL A 270 16.22 5.23 4.16
C VAL A 270 15.18 4.13 4.33
N ALA A 271 14.90 3.77 5.59
CA ALA A 271 13.79 2.87 5.89
C ALA A 271 12.43 3.60 5.80
N THR A 272 11.67 3.31 4.74
CA THR A 272 10.29 3.79 4.56
C THR A 272 9.28 2.86 5.25
N SER A 273 9.61 1.58 5.43
CA SER A 273 8.78 0.59 6.09
C SER A 273 9.57 -0.28 7.09
N LEU A 274 8.89 -0.76 8.14
CA LEU A 274 9.52 -1.59 9.17
C LEU A 274 9.42 -3.08 8.81
N CYS A 275 10.12 -3.47 7.74
CA CYS A 275 10.19 -4.85 7.24
C CYS A 275 11.62 -5.44 7.31
N GLU A 276 11.74 -6.75 7.14
CA GLU A 276 13.03 -7.46 7.27
C GLU A 276 14.04 -7.01 6.20
N GLY A 277 13.60 -6.82 4.95
CA GLY A 277 14.48 -6.36 3.86
C GLY A 277 15.04 -4.96 4.09
N GLU A 278 14.29 -4.07 4.76
CA GLU A 278 14.76 -2.72 5.08
C GLU A 278 15.69 -2.66 6.29
N ALA A 279 15.77 -3.72 7.10
CA ALA A 279 16.71 -3.83 8.22
C ALA A 279 18.14 -4.19 7.78
N VAL A 280 18.33 -4.59 6.52
CA VAL A 280 19.65 -4.83 5.93
C VAL A 280 20.43 -3.51 5.86
N THR A 281 21.74 -3.56 6.11
CA THR A 281 22.63 -2.40 6.03
C THR A 281 22.59 -1.79 4.63
N LYS A 282 22.41 -0.46 4.56
CA LYS A 282 22.25 0.27 3.30
C LYS A 282 23.59 0.66 2.69
N HIS A 283 23.70 0.47 1.38
CA HIS A 283 24.90 0.75 0.61
C HIS A 283 24.54 1.53 -0.66
N ILE A 284 25.55 2.14 -1.26
CA ILE A 284 25.54 2.59 -2.65
C ILE A 284 26.67 1.88 -3.40
N GLY A 285 26.68 1.97 -4.73
CA GLY A 285 27.70 1.36 -5.56
C GLY A 285 28.54 2.38 -6.32
N ILE A 286 29.85 2.16 -6.44
CA ILE A 286 30.70 2.81 -7.43
C ILE A 286 31.01 1.80 -8.52
N LEU A 287 30.39 1.98 -9.68
CA LEU A 287 30.56 1.14 -10.84
C LEU A 287 31.71 1.68 -11.69
N ASN A 288 32.75 0.87 -11.86
CA ASN A 288 33.88 1.14 -12.73
C ASN A 288 33.75 0.28 -13.99
N ILE A 289 33.65 0.91 -15.17
CA ILE A 289 33.50 0.23 -16.47
C ILE A 289 34.77 0.44 -17.30
N TYR A 290 35.30 -0.64 -17.86
CA TYR A 290 36.41 -0.61 -18.82
C TYR A 290 36.16 -1.60 -19.97
N GLY A 291 36.02 -1.08 -21.19
CA GLY A 291 35.53 -1.86 -22.32
C GLY A 291 34.12 -2.39 -22.03
N LYS A 292 33.96 -3.72 -22.01
CA LYS A 292 32.70 -4.39 -21.64
C LYS A 292 32.65 -4.89 -20.19
N ASN A 293 33.80 -4.93 -19.52
CA ASN A 293 33.87 -5.43 -18.15
C ASN A 293 33.53 -4.31 -17.17
N PHE A 294 32.96 -4.68 -16.03
CA PHE A 294 32.65 -3.76 -14.96
C PHE A 294 32.99 -4.36 -13.60
N LYS A 295 33.21 -3.48 -12.62
CA LYS A 295 33.37 -3.83 -11.21
C LYS A 295 32.57 -2.86 -10.37
N LEU A 296 31.77 -3.38 -9.45
CA LEU A 296 30.96 -2.60 -8.53
C LEU A 296 31.60 -2.64 -7.14
N GLU A 297 32.07 -1.49 -6.67
CA GLU A 297 32.54 -1.30 -5.30
C GLU A 297 31.36 -0.89 -4.41
N GLU A 298 31.11 -1.65 -3.36
CA GLU A 298 30.07 -1.33 -2.38
C GLU A 298 30.57 -0.31 -1.35
N ILE A 299 29.78 0.73 -1.10
CA ILE A 299 30.07 1.76 -0.09
C ILE A 299 28.93 1.81 0.91
N GLN A 300 29.23 1.47 2.16
CA GLN A 300 28.26 1.56 3.26
C GLN A 300 27.93 3.02 3.58
N LEU A 301 26.64 3.34 3.66
CA LEU A 301 26.17 4.65 4.08
C LEU A 301 26.26 4.80 5.60
N GLN A 302 26.83 5.92 6.06
CA GLN A 302 27.15 6.19 7.45
C GLN A 302 26.11 7.07 8.15
N THR A 303 25.28 7.82 7.41
CA THR A 303 24.24 8.69 8.00
C THR A 303 22.89 7.99 8.19
N VAL A 304 22.77 6.74 7.78
CA VAL A 304 21.50 5.99 7.89
C VAL A 304 21.19 5.73 9.36
N ARG A 305 19.93 5.96 9.74
CA ARG A 305 19.44 5.65 11.08
C ARG A 305 19.47 4.14 11.32
N PRO A 306 20.07 3.66 12.43
CA PRO A 306 20.06 2.25 12.77
C PRO A 306 18.64 1.68 12.82
N PHE A 307 18.44 0.53 12.20
CA PHE A 307 17.16 -0.20 12.21
C PHE A 307 17.42 -1.66 12.53
N VAL A 308 16.77 -2.16 13.58
CA VAL A 308 16.86 -3.56 13.99
C VAL A 308 15.46 -4.16 14.08
N MET A 309 15.26 -5.26 13.35
CA MET A 309 14.06 -6.08 13.41
C MET A 309 14.38 -7.44 14.02
N HIS A 310 13.51 -7.94 14.88
CA HIS A 310 13.62 -9.27 15.49
C HIS A 310 12.25 -9.93 15.54
N THR A 311 12.21 -11.24 15.32
CA THR A 311 11.00 -12.05 15.50
C THR A 311 11.16 -12.93 16.72
N GLU A 312 10.27 -12.78 17.68
CA GLU A 312 10.22 -13.58 18.89
C GLU A 312 8.96 -14.48 18.86
N ASN A 313 9.16 -15.78 19.05
CA ASN A 313 8.07 -16.74 19.11
C ASN A 313 7.72 -17.05 20.57
N LEU A 314 6.46 -16.80 20.96
CA LEU A 314 5.94 -17.04 22.31
C LEU A 314 5.13 -18.35 22.42
N THR A 315 5.10 -19.18 21.38
CA THR A 315 4.30 -20.41 21.33
C THR A 315 4.78 -21.43 22.37
N ASP A 316 6.09 -21.51 22.60
CA ASP A 316 6.69 -22.44 23.58
C ASP A 316 7.02 -21.77 24.93
N TYR A 317 6.50 -20.55 25.18
CA TYR A 317 6.85 -19.82 26.40
C TYR A 317 6.14 -20.43 27.62
N VAL A 318 6.86 -21.30 28.34
CA VAL A 318 6.42 -21.89 29.60
C VAL A 318 6.76 -20.93 30.75
N CYS A 319 5.72 -20.47 31.46
CA CYS A 319 5.86 -19.63 32.65
C CYS A 319 6.77 -20.33 33.68
N LYS A 320 7.88 -19.70 34.07
CA LYS A 320 8.85 -20.28 35.01
C LYS A 320 8.59 -19.84 36.46
N SER A 321 7.65 -18.90 36.69
CA SER A 321 7.44 -18.26 37.99
C SER A 321 5.98 -18.30 38.51
N GLN A 322 5.77 -17.83 39.75
CA GLN A 322 4.45 -17.60 40.36
C GLN A 322 3.80 -16.26 39.96
N LYS A 323 4.43 -15.46 39.09
CA LYS A 323 3.87 -14.19 38.58
C LYS A 323 2.72 -14.46 37.61
N SER A 324 1.96 -13.41 37.28
CA SER A 324 1.00 -13.49 36.18
C SER A 324 1.76 -13.73 34.86
N VAL A 325 1.25 -14.62 34.00
CA VAL A 325 1.85 -14.97 32.70
C VAL A 325 2.20 -13.73 31.88
N ASN A 326 1.34 -12.71 31.93
CA ASN A 326 1.51 -11.46 31.18
C ASN A 326 2.68 -10.61 31.69
N GLU A 327 2.93 -10.57 32.99
CA GLU A 327 4.08 -9.83 33.54
C GLU A 327 5.40 -10.49 33.16
N GLU A 328 5.47 -11.81 33.19
CA GLU A 328 6.68 -12.55 32.81
C GLU A 328 6.99 -12.40 31.31
N ILE A 329 5.98 -12.42 30.45
CA ILE A 329 6.12 -12.12 29.02
C ILE A 329 6.63 -10.69 28.82
N LEU A 330 6.06 -9.70 29.51
CA LEU A 330 6.50 -8.30 29.36
C LEU A 330 7.94 -8.10 29.84
N ASP A 331 8.36 -8.78 30.91
CA ASP A 331 9.74 -8.77 31.39
C ASP A 331 10.69 -9.39 30.33
N HIS A 332 10.34 -10.55 29.76
CA HIS A 332 11.11 -11.20 28.68
C HIS A 332 11.22 -10.33 27.42
N LEU A 333 10.10 -9.77 26.94
CA LEU A 333 10.10 -8.89 25.77
C LEU A 333 10.90 -7.61 26.04
N THR A 334 10.93 -7.12 27.29
CA THR A 334 11.80 -5.99 27.67
C THR A 334 13.27 -6.36 27.50
N GLU A 335 13.69 -7.54 27.96
CA GLU A 335 15.08 -8.03 27.75
C GLU A 335 15.43 -8.19 26.27
N VAL A 336 14.48 -8.66 25.44
CA VAL A 336 14.68 -8.76 23.99
C VAL A 336 14.89 -7.38 23.37
N VAL A 337 14.07 -6.40 23.73
CA VAL A 337 14.22 -5.02 23.24
C VAL A 337 15.54 -4.39 23.69
N GLU A 338 16.00 -4.64 24.92
CA GLU A 338 17.32 -4.18 25.38
C GLU A 338 18.47 -4.79 24.56
N LYS A 339 18.39 -6.08 24.20
CA LYS A 339 19.36 -6.70 23.28
C LYS A 339 19.30 -6.10 21.88
N MET A 340 18.11 -5.75 21.40
CA MET A 340 17.96 -5.06 20.10
C MET A 340 18.55 -3.65 20.15
N LEU A 341 18.41 -2.93 21.26
CA LEU A 341 19.04 -1.62 21.47
C LEU A 341 20.56 -1.73 21.43
N GLN A 342 21.13 -2.74 22.09
CA GLN A 342 22.57 -2.99 22.03
C GLN A 342 23.05 -3.28 20.59
N LYS A 343 22.33 -4.11 19.83
CA LYS A 343 22.62 -4.34 18.40
C LYS A 343 22.53 -3.05 17.58
N ALA A 344 21.62 -2.16 17.91
CA ALA A 344 21.48 -0.89 17.22
C ALA A 344 22.62 0.09 17.57
N GLU A 345 23.17 0.02 18.79
CA GLU A 345 24.39 0.75 19.17
C GLU A 345 25.61 0.27 18.38
N ASP A 346 25.69 -1.04 18.07
CA ASP A 346 26.75 -1.61 17.24
C ASP A 346 26.71 -1.12 15.77
N GLN A 347 25.55 -0.65 15.30
CA GLN A 347 25.39 -0.07 13.95
C GLN A 347 25.80 1.42 13.85
N ILE A 348 26.19 2.04 14.97
CA ILE A 348 26.62 3.44 14.98
C ILE A 348 28.04 3.54 14.38
N THR A 349 28.19 4.28 13.28
CA THR A 349 29.45 4.45 12.54
C THR A 349 30.36 5.52 13.15
N GLY A 350 29.80 6.36 14.02
CA GLY A 350 30.50 7.53 14.59
C GLY A 350 30.44 8.77 13.68
N HIS A 351 29.77 8.70 12.54
CA HIS A 351 29.59 9.85 11.67
C HIS A 351 28.77 10.96 12.36
N LYS A 352 29.22 12.21 12.23
CA LYS A 352 28.66 13.36 12.98
C LYS A 352 27.16 13.56 12.76
N ASN A 353 26.70 13.28 11.53
CA ASN A 353 25.31 13.48 11.13
C ASN A 353 24.46 12.20 11.24
N GLN A 354 25.01 11.09 11.75
CA GLN A 354 24.22 9.87 11.93
C GLN A 354 23.21 10.05 13.09
N PRO A 355 21.92 9.77 12.86
CA PRO A 355 20.93 9.79 13.93
C PRO A 355 21.20 8.69 14.98
N LYS A 356 21.18 9.08 16.26
CA LYS A 356 21.54 8.18 17.38
C LYS A 356 20.39 7.34 17.92
N ILE A 357 19.15 7.80 17.75
CA ILE A 357 17.97 7.09 18.27
C ILE A 357 17.52 6.08 17.20
N PRO A 358 17.56 4.76 17.46
CA PRO A 358 17.25 3.76 16.44
C PRO A 358 15.75 3.60 16.15
N LEU A 359 15.47 2.91 15.05
CA LEU A 359 14.20 2.27 14.76
C LEU A 359 14.26 0.81 15.22
N LEU A 360 13.22 0.31 15.88
CA LEU A 360 13.16 -1.08 16.31
C LEU A 360 11.82 -1.70 15.95
N ARG A 361 11.81 -2.95 15.46
CA ARG A 361 10.58 -3.69 15.18
C ARG A 361 10.65 -5.09 15.78
N LEU A 362 9.84 -5.34 16.81
CA LEU A 362 9.69 -6.65 17.42
C LEU A 362 8.42 -7.32 16.90
N ARG A 363 8.57 -8.36 16.07
CA ARG A 363 7.45 -9.20 15.65
C ARG A 363 7.26 -10.31 16.68
N VAL A 364 6.11 -10.33 17.35
CA VAL A 364 5.81 -11.34 18.37
C VAL A 364 4.77 -12.31 17.80
N GLU A 365 5.18 -13.56 17.59
CA GLU A 365 4.30 -14.63 17.17
C GLU A 365 3.72 -15.33 18.40
N TYR A 366 2.39 -15.46 18.46
CA TYR A 366 1.69 -16.03 19.62
C TYR A 366 0.49 -16.89 19.19
N LYS A 367 0.21 -17.96 19.95
CA LYS A 367 -0.97 -18.83 19.77
C LYS A 367 -2.10 -18.58 20.76
N SER A 368 -1.77 -18.19 21.99
CA SER A 368 -2.78 -18.02 23.04
C SER A 368 -3.18 -16.55 23.15
N ASP A 369 -4.49 -16.27 23.14
CA ASP A 369 -5.04 -14.92 23.41
C ASP A 369 -4.63 -14.37 24.78
N LEU A 370 -4.22 -15.24 25.71
CA LEU A 370 -3.64 -14.83 26.99
C LEU A 370 -2.36 -14.02 26.82
N HIS A 371 -1.62 -14.23 25.74
CA HIS A 371 -0.37 -13.51 25.44
C HIS A 371 -0.61 -12.15 24.76
N HIS A 372 -1.88 -11.72 24.60
CA HIS A 372 -2.21 -10.43 24.05
C HIS A 372 -2.00 -9.30 25.08
N PHE A 373 -1.31 -8.23 24.68
CA PHE A 373 -1.08 -7.07 25.51
C PHE A 373 -1.13 -5.78 24.69
N ASN A 374 -1.28 -4.64 25.38
CA ASN A 374 -1.29 -3.33 24.73
C ASN A 374 0.14 -2.94 24.30
N THR A 375 0.42 -3.05 23.01
CA THR A 375 1.72 -2.74 22.38
C THR A 375 2.13 -1.29 22.56
N VAL A 376 1.18 -0.35 22.46
CA VAL A 376 1.46 1.09 22.64
C VAL A 376 1.91 1.39 24.07
N ARG A 377 1.25 0.80 25.07
CA ARG A 377 1.63 0.97 26.48
C ARG A 377 2.99 0.33 26.79
N PHE A 378 3.31 -0.79 26.16
CA PHE A 378 4.63 -1.40 26.26
C PHE A 378 5.70 -0.50 25.63
N GLY A 379 5.46 -0.01 24.42
CA GLY A 379 6.37 0.87 23.69
C GLY A 379 6.64 2.21 24.37
N GLN A 380 5.67 2.76 25.12
CA GLN A 380 5.86 3.97 25.92
C GLN A 380 7.03 3.88 26.92
N ARG A 381 7.40 2.68 27.38
CA ARG A 381 8.55 2.46 28.26
C ARG A 381 9.89 2.84 27.60
N PHE A 382 9.95 2.81 26.27
CA PHE A 382 11.13 3.09 25.47
C PHE A 382 11.11 4.48 24.81
N LYS A 383 10.20 5.36 25.26
CA LYS A 383 10.10 6.73 24.75
C LYS A 383 11.42 7.47 24.94
N GLY A 384 11.91 8.10 23.87
CA GLY A 384 13.20 8.81 23.85
C GLY A 384 14.42 7.92 23.62
N ARG A 385 14.28 6.58 23.70
CA ARG A 385 15.30 5.60 23.33
C ARG A 385 15.05 4.99 21.95
N VAL A 386 13.79 4.96 21.51
CA VAL A 386 13.36 4.47 20.19
C VAL A 386 12.48 5.52 19.54
N VAL A 387 12.64 5.73 18.23
CA VAL A 387 11.85 6.72 17.50
C VAL A 387 10.40 6.25 17.33
N ASN A 388 10.22 5.04 16.81
CA ASN A 388 8.92 4.43 16.53
C ASN A 388 8.32 3.74 17.77
N HIS A 389 8.38 4.37 18.95
CA HIS A 389 7.93 3.76 20.20
C HIS A 389 6.45 3.35 20.18
N ALA A 390 5.59 4.00 19.39
CA ALA A 390 4.18 3.64 19.26
C ALA A 390 3.95 2.38 18.42
N ASP A 391 4.86 2.07 17.48
CA ASP A 391 4.80 0.93 16.57
C ASP A 391 6.02 -0.02 16.76
N LEU A 392 6.54 -0.09 17.99
CA LEU A 392 7.69 -0.92 18.34
C LEU A 392 7.39 -2.42 18.14
N VAL A 393 6.17 -2.86 18.50
CA VAL A 393 5.80 -4.28 18.56
C VAL A 393 4.65 -4.58 17.61
N LYS A 394 4.82 -5.60 16.76
CA LYS A 394 3.75 -6.18 15.93
C LYS A 394 3.39 -7.55 16.46
N LEU A 395 2.16 -7.69 16.96
CA LEU A 395 1.62 -8.99 17.35
C LEU A 395 1.11 -9.72 16.11
N LYS A 396 1.52 -10.97 15.91
CA LYS A 396 1.07 -11.84 14.83
C LYS A 396 0.51 -13.12 15.44
N HIS A 397 -0.80 -13.31 15.31
CA HIS A 397 -1.45 -14.53 15.76
C HIS A 397 -1.07 -15.69 14.83
N GLU A 398 -0.42 -16.71 15.37
CA GLU A 398 -0.14 -17.95 14.66
C GLU A 398 -1.47 -18.73 14.61
N LYS A 399 -2.11 -18.76 13.43
CA LYS A 399 -3.30 -19.60 13.24
C LYS A 399 -2.83 -21.05 13.25
N ASP A 400 -3.50 -21.91 14.01
CA ASP A 400 -3.30 -23.34 13.85
C ASP A 400 -3.55 -23.69 12.38
N ASP A 401 -2.61 -24.41 11.76
CA ASP A 401 -2.79 -25.09 10.49
C ASP A 401 -3.84 -26.21 10.66
N VAL A 402 -5.07 -25.82 10.99
CA VAL A 402 -6.24 -26.57 10.58
C VAL A 402 -6.19 -26.50 9.07
N LYS A 403 -5.60 -27.55 8.47
CA LYS A 403 -5.61 -27.88 7.04
C LYS A 403 -6.58 -26.97 6.30
N LYS A 404 -6.06 -26.07 5.46
CA LYS A 404 -6.81 -25.44 4.37
C LYS A 404 -7.35 -26.53 3.44
N ASN A 405 -8.35 -27.25 3.91
CA ASN A 405 -9.23 -28.14 3.18
C ASN A 405 -10.64 -27.64 3.45
N LYS A 406 -10.91 -26.47 2.85
CA LYS A 406 -12.19 -25.98 2.36
C LYS A 406 -11.97 -24.53 1.93
N ASP A 407 -11.22 -24.36 0.84
CA ASP A 407 -11.71 -23.40 -0.14
C ASP A 407 -13.12 -23.91 -0.49
N VAL A 408 -14.15 -23.18 -0.05
CA VAL A 408 -15.55 -23.45 -0.40
C VAL A 408 -15.80 -23.06 -1.88
N LEU A 409 -14.74 -22.71 -2.62
CA LEU A 409 -14.76 -22.33 -4.02
C LEU A 409 -13.74 -23.19 -4.75
N ASP A 410 -14.24 -24.14 -5.52
CA ASP A 410 -13.41 -24.95 -6.42
C ASP A 410 -12.98 -24.05 -7.59
N LYS A 411 -11.75 -23.54 -7.51
CA LYS A 411 -11.19 -22.65 -8.55
C LYS A 411 -11.11 -23.34 -9.90
N GLU A 412 -10.85 -24.66 -9.92
CA GLU A 412 -10.77 -25.46 -11.15
C GLU A 412 -12.15 -25.67 -11.78
N ALA A 413 -13.21 -25.73 -10.97
CA ALA A 413 -14.59 -25.73 -11.45
C ALA A 413 -14.97 -24.39 -12.09
N MET A 414 -14.63 -23.28 -11.44
CA MET A 414 -14.95 -21.94 -11.95
C MET A 414 -14.23 -21.63 -13.27
N GLU A 415 -12.98 -22.09 -13.42
CA GLU A 415 -12.18 -21.93 -14.65
C GLU A 415 -12.76 -22.74 -15.83
N ARG A 416 -13.24 -23.98 -15.57
CA ARG A 416 -13.93 -24.80 -16.58
C ARG A 416 -15.25 -24.20 -17.09
N VAL A 417 -15.96 -23.43 -16.26
CA VAL A 417 -17.20 -22.75 -16.68
C VAL A 417 -16.90 -21.53 -17.56
N ILE A 418 -15.76 -20.86 -17.34
CA ILE A 418 -15.35 -19.65 -18.07
C ILE A 418 -14.75 -20.00 -19.44
N ASP A 419 -14.03 -21.13 -19.55
CA ASP A 419 -13.28 -21.53 -20.75
C ASP A 419 -14.09 -22.33 -21.81
N ASN A 420 -15.40 -22.50 -21.62
CA ASN A 420 -16.25 -23.16 -22.65
C ASN A 420 -16.48 -22.21 -23.85
N GLU A 421 -15.64 -22.33 -24.88
CA GLU A 421 -15.58 -21.45 -26.06
C GLU A 421 -16.79 -21.51 -27.02
N GLU A 422 -17.76 -22.42 -26.83
CA GLU A 422 -18.83 -22.66 -27.82
C GLU A 422 -20.07 -21.75 -27.70
N ASP A 423 -20.16 -20.85 -26.72
CA ASP A 423 -21.37 -20.03 -26.50
C ASP A 423 -21.08 -18.51 -26.38
N PRO A 424 -21.54 -17.67 -27.34
CA PRO A 424 -21.43 -16.21 -27.26
C PRO A 424 -22.15 -15.59 -26.04
N LEU A 425 -23.08 -16.31 -25.39
CA LEU A 425 -23.72 -15.89 -24.14
C LEU A 425 -22.85 -16.12 -22.89
N GLY A 426 -21.77 -16.90 -22.97
CA GLY A 426 -20.88 -17.23 -21.85
C GLY A 426 -20.08 -16.05 -21.27
N ARG A 427 -20.16 -14.85 -21.88
CA ARG A 427 -19.50 -13.63 -21.38
C ARG A 427 -20.30 -12.86 -20.32
N ARG A 428 -21.56 -13.24 -20.11
CA ARG A 428 -22.43 -12.60 -19.10
C ARG A 428 -22.26 -13.29 -17.75
N VAL A 429 -21.89 -12.52 -16.72
CA VAL A 429 -21.56 -13.03 -15.38
C VAL A 429 -22.76 -13.76 -14.75
N GLU A 430 -23.97 -13.37 -15.12
CA GLU A 430 -25.23 -14.00 -14.71
C GLU A 430 -25.30 -15.46 -15.17
N THR A 431 -24.91 -15.74 -16.42
CA THR A 431 -24.92 -17.09 -17.00
C THR A 431 -23.84 -17.98 -16.39
N VAL A 432 -22.69 -17.42 -16.04
CA VAL A 432 -21.59 -18.12 -15.35
C VAL A 432 -22.01 -18.52 -13.94
N LEU A 433 -22.66 -17.62 -13.20
CA LEU A 433 -23.20 -17.89 -11.86
C LEU A 433 -24.28 -18.98 -11.91
N GLU A 434 -25.20 -18.92 -12.88
CA GLU A 434 -26.22 -19.96 -13.05
C GLU A 434 -25.58 -21.33 -13.29
N ARG A 435 -24.64 -21.47 -14.24
CA ARG A 435 -23.98 -22.75 -14.52
C ARG A 435 -23.19 -23.28 -13.33
N TYR A 436 -22.41 -22.43 -12.67
CA TYR A 436 -21.60 -22.82 -11.50
C TYR A 436 -22.46 -23.39 -10.36
N PHE A 437 -23.61 -22.76 -10.05
CA PHE A 437 -24.47 -23.20 -8.95
C PHE A 437 -25.50 -24.28 -9.34
N THR A 438 -25.78 -24.52 -10.63
CA THR A 438 -26.76 -25.52 -11.11
C THR A 438 -26.17 -26.81 -11.65
N GLU A 439 -25.07 -26.77 -12.41
CA GLU A 439 -24.58 -27.93 -13.18
C GLU A 439 -23.59 -28.81 -12.41
N GLU A 440 -22.71 -28.26 -11.56
CA GLU A 440 -21.60 -29.03 -10.97
C GLU A 440 -21.79 -29.58 -9.55
N GLY A 441 -22.98 -29.44 -8.94
CA GLY A 441 -23.50 -30.41 -7.95
C GLY A 441 -22.60 -30.85 -6.77
N ARG A 442 -21.55 -30.12 -6.38
CA ARG A 442 -20.61 -30.52 -5.32
C ARG A 442 -20.53 -29.48 -4.21
N GLY A 443 -21.43 -29.63 -3.23
CA GLY A 443 -21.23 -29.12 -1.86
C GLY A 443 -21.38 -27.62 -1.58
N THR A 444 -21.56 -26.77 -2.60
CA THR A 444 -21.54 -25.29 -2.45
C THR A 444 -22.87 -24.65 -2.87
N LYS A 445 -23.99 -25.29 -2.55
CA LYS A 445 -25.31 -24.71 -2.82
C LYS A 445 -25.56 -23.54 -1.86
N LEU A 446 -25.83 -22.35 -2.41
CA LEU A 446 -26.23 -21.18 -1.62
C LEU A 446 -27.46 -21.52 -0.74
N ALA A 447 -27.37 -21.39 0.57
CA ALA A 447 -28.44 -21.79 1.49
C ALA A 447 -29.57 -20.76 1.56
N VAL A 448 -29.22 -19.46 1.51
CA VAL A 448 -30.15 -18.34 1.74
C VAL A 448 -30.38 -17.49 0.49
N LEU A 449 -29.37 -17.37 -0.38
CA LEU A 449 -29.41 -16.53 -1.58
C LEU A 449 -29.96 -17.32 -2.78
N SER A 450 -30.81 -16.67 -3.58
CA SER A 450 -31.25 -17.19 -4.87
C SER A 450 -30.17 -16.91 -5.93
N VAL A 451 -29.92 -17.90 -6.80
CA VAL A 451 -28.88 -17.79 -7.85
C VAL A 451 -29.24 -16.69 -8.84
N LYS A 452 -30.51 -16.64 -9.27
CA LYS A 452 -30.98 -15.61 -10.19
C LYS A 452 -30.92 -14.20 -9.57
N GLY A 453 -31.37 -14.04 -8.31
CA GLY A 453 -31.32 -12.75 -7.61
C GLY A 453 -29.90 -12.23 -7.37
N LEU A 454 -28.94 -13.14 -7.16
CA LEU A 454 -27.52 -12.80 -7.11
C LEU A 454 -27.00 -12.38 -8.49
N GLY A 455 -27.44 -13.05 -9.57
CA GLY A 455 -27.13 -12.67 -10.94
C GLY A 455 -27.54 -11.22 -11.25
N GLU A 456 -28.77 -10.81 -10.92
CA GLU A 456 -29.23 -9.44 -11.14
C GLU A 456 -28.44 -8.41 -10.30
N ALA A 457 -28.08 -8.75 -9.06
CA ALA A 457 -27.27 -7.88 -8.21
C ALA A 457 -25.87 -7.61 -8.80
N VAL A 458 -25.25 -8.66 -9.36
CA VAL A 458 -23.94 -8.56 -10.02
C VAL A 458 -24.06 -7.81 -11.35
N SER A 459 -25.15 -8.01 -12.09
CA SER A 459 -25.47 -7.22 -13.28
C SER A 459 -25.54 -5.72 -12.97
N HIS A 460 -26.28 -5.35 -11.92
CA HIS A 460 -26.38 -3.95 -11.46
C HIS A 460 -25.05 -3.38 -10.95
N PHE A 461 -24.23 -4.18 -10.28
CA PHE A 461 -22.90 -3.76 -9.82
C PHE A 461 -21.97 -3.44 -11.00
N ILE A 462 -21.98 -4.28 -12.05
CA ILE A 462 -21.09 -4.13 -13.21
C ILE A 462 -21.64 -3.09 -14.20
N ASP A 463 -22.89 -3.22 -14.62
CA ASP A 463 -23.47 -2.39 -15.70
C ASP A 463 -23.86 -1.00 -15.22
N ARG A 464 -24.28 -0.86 -13.94
CA ARG A 464 -24.74 0.42 -13.36
C ARG A 464 -23.79 1.01 -12.33
N GLY A 465 -22.69 0.32 -11.97
CA GLY A 465 -21.71 0.79 -11.00
C GLY A 465 -22.25 0.92 -9.57
N ASP A 466 -23.36 0.24 -9.25
CA ASP A 466 -23.98 0.30 -7.92
C ASP A 466 -23.21 -0.58 -6.94
N LYS A 467 -22.29 0.03 -6.19
CA LYS A 467 -21.43 -0.65 -5.20
C LYS A 467 -22.24 -1.32 -4.07
N ASP A 468 -23.46 -0.87 -3.81
CA ASP A 468 -24.32 -1.40 -2.73
C ASP A 468 -25.23 -2.56 -3.21
N ALA A 469 -25.30 -2.85 -4.51
CA ALA A 469 -26.29 -3.77 -5.08
C ALA A 469 -26.29 -5.16 -4.43
N ILE A 470 -25.10 -5.70 -4.16
CA ILE A 470 -24.92 -7.03 -3.54
C ILE A 470 -25.34 -7.00 -2.07
N ASP A 471 -24.97 -5.96 -1.32
CA ASP A 471 -25.32 -5.81 0.10
C ASP A 471 -26.84 -5.63 0.29
N ILE A 472 -27.49 -4.93 -0.63
CA ILE A 472 -28.95 -4.74 -0.58
C ILE A 472 -29.69 -6.06 -0.77
N ILE A 473 -29.32 -6.83 -1.81
CA ILE A 473 -29.98 -8.11 -2.10
C ILE A 473 -29.71 -9.14 -1.01
N THR A 474 -28.48 -9.18 -0.47
CA THR A 474 -28.17 -10.09 0.64
C THR A 474 -29.00 -9.78 1.89
N GLN A 475 -29.09 -8.51 2.28
CA GLN A 475 -29.93 -8.09 3.41
C GLN A 475 -31.42 -8.37 3.18
N HIS A 476 -31.91 -8.13 1.96
CA HIS A 476 -33.29 -8.40 1.60
C HIS A 476 -33.63 -9.90 1.73
N GLN A 477 -32.78 -10.77 1.19
CA GLN A 477 -32.97 -12.21 1.24
C GLN A 477 -32.89 -12.76 2.67
N ILE A 478 -31.94 -12.27 3.49
CA ILE A 478 -31.85 -12.62 4.91
C ILE A 478 -33.13 -12.21 5.66
N LYS A 479 -33.63 -11.00 5.44
CA LYS A 479 -34.85 -10.51 6.10
C LYS A 479 -36.08 -11.33 5.72
N LYS A 480 -36.20 -11.72 4.44
CA LYS A 480 -37.28 -12.57 3.94
C LYS A 480 -37.21 -13.97 4.57
N THR A 481 -36.02 -14.54 4.72
CA THR A 481 -35.81 -15.83 5.41
C THR A 481 -36.15 -15.75 6.89
N ILE A 482 -35.71 -14.71 7.59
CA ILE A 482 -36.06 -14.49 9.00
C ILE A 482 -37.57 -14.32 9.19
N ASN A 483 -38.27 -13.62 8.30
CA ASN A 483 -39.71 -13.45 8.40
C ASN A 483 -40.46 -14.78 8.21
N HIS A 484 -40.02 -15.60 7.26
CA HIS A 484 -40.61 -16.94 7.09
C HIS A 484 -40.40 -17.82 8.33
N LEU A 485 -39.18 -17.83 8.89
CA LEU A 485 -38.87 -18.57 10.11
C LEU A 485 -39.64 -18.07 11.35
N LYS A 486 -40.22 -16.86 11.30
CA LYS A 486 -41.12 -16.34 12.36
C LYS A 486 -42.57 -16.78 12.20
N GLU A 487 -43.00 -17.06 10.97
CA GLU A 487 -44.38 -17.45 10.65
C GLU A 487 -44.63 -18.94 10.85
N VAL A 488 -43.59 -19.77 10.68
CA VAL A 488 -43.65 -21.22 10.86
C VAL A 488 -43.26 -21.58 12.31
N ASP A 489 -44.04 -22.45 12.96
CA ASP A 489 -43.75 -22.94 14.31
C ASP A 489 -43.00 -24.28 14.24
N PHE A 490 -41.72 -24.27 14.60
CA PHE A 490 -40.84 -25.43 14.60
C PHE A 490 -39.83 -25.35 15.76
N ASN A 491 -39.16 -26.47 16.06
CA ASN A 491 -38.19 -26.55 17.15
C ASN A 491 -36.85 -25.91 16.75
N GLU A 492 -36.12 -25.35 17.72
CA GLU A 492 -34.78 -24.77 17.48
C GLU A 492 -33.76 -25.75 16.86
N ILE A 493 -33.99 -27.05 16.98
CA ILE A 493 -33.12 -28.11 16.44
C ILE A 493 -33.35 -28.32 14.93
N ASP A 494 -34.49 -27.85 14.40
CA ASP A 494 -34.92 -28.07 13.01
C ASP A 494 -34.75 -26.82 12.11
N ILE A 495 -34.03 -25.80 12.58
CA ILE A 495 -33.78 -24.54 11.83
C ILE A 495 -33.13 -24.80 10.47
N ASP A 496 -32.10 -25.65 10.44
CA ASP A 496 -31.37 -25.92 9.20
C ASP A 496 -32.25 -26.64 8.17
N ASN A 497 -33.10 -27.56 8.63
CA ASN A 497 -34.05 -28.28 7.79
C ASN A 497 -35.13 -27.34 7.22
N GLU A 498 -35.60 -26.37 8.01
CA GLU A 498 -36.63 -25.43 7.57
C GLU A 498 -36.08 -24.37 6.59
N ILE A 499 -34.81 -23.96 6.75
CA ILE A 499 -34.12 -23.11 5.76
C ILE A 499 -34.01 -23.85 4.41
N GLU A 500 -33.70 -25.15 4.44
CA GLU A 500 -33.62 -25.97 3.23
C GLU A 500 -34.99 -26.17 2.57
N ASN A 501 -36.05 -26.43 3.35
CA ASN A 501 -37.43 -26.52 2.85
C ASN A 501 -37.89 -25.21 2.20
N TYR A 502 -37.62 -24.08 2.86
CA TYR A 502 -38.02 -22.77 2.34
C TYR A 502 -37.25 -22.38 1.07
N LYS A 503 -36.00 -22.82 0.94
CA LYS A 503 -35.25 -22.69 -0.30
C LYS A 503 -35.89 -23.48 -1.45
N VAL A 504 -36.34 -24.72 -1.22
CA VAL A 504 -37.04 -25.51 -2.25
C VAL A 504 -38.33 -24.80 -2.66
N LEU A 505 -39.06 -24.22 -1.71
CA LEU A 505 -40.26 -23.42 -1.97
C LEU A 505 -39.98 -22.17 -2.84
N ARG A 506 -38.83 -21.51 -2.63
CA ARG A 506 -38.39 -20.36 -3.44
C ARG A 506 -37.89 -20.75 -4.82
N SER A 507 -37.21 -21.88 -4.94
CA SER A 507 -36.75 -22.38 -6.25
C SER A 507 -37.92 -22.67 -7.20
N MET A 508 -39.10 -23.01 -6.67
CA MET A 508 -40.33 -23.13 -7.46
C MET A 508 -40.92 -21.77 -7.90
N LYS A 509 -40.38 -20.65 -7.41
CA LYS A 509 -40.83 -19.26 -7.62
C LYS A 509 -39.68 -18.33 -8.06
N ASP A 510 -38.63 -18.88 -8.67
CA ASP A 510 -37.39 -18.15 -9.00
C ASP A 510 -37.62 -16.91 -9.88
N ASP A 511 -38.65 -16.90 -10.75
CA ASP A 511 -38.97 -15.74 -11.60
C ASP A 511 -39.57 -14.58 -10.79
N THR A 512 -40.32 -14.88 -9.71
CA THR A 512 -40.84 -13.83 -8.82
C THR A 512 -39.75 -13.23 -7.93
N ASP A 513 -38.75 -14.03 -7.54
CA ASP A 513 -37.61 -13.54 -6.76
C ASP A 513 -36.68 -12.65 -7.63
N MET A 514 -36.61 -12.89 -8.94
CA MET A 514 -35.93 -12.01 -9.90
C MET A 514 -36.63 -10.66 -10.06
N ASP A 515 -37.94 -10.67 -10.29
CA ASP A 515 -38.73 -9.43 -10.43
C ASP A 515 -38.71 -8.60 -9.14
N GLU A 516 -38.73 -9.26 -7.97
CA GLU A 516 -38.59 -8.60 -6.67
C GLU A 516 -37.18 -8.01 -6.47
N ALA A 517 -36.11 -8.76 -6.80
CA ALA A 517 -34.74 -8.26 -6.72
C ALA A 517 -34.54 -7.01 -7.58
N LYS A 518 -35.08 -7.04 -8.81
CA LYS A 518 -35.06 -5.90 -9.73
C LYS A 518 -35.83 -4.71 -9.20
N ALA A 519 -37.02 -4.92 -8.63
CA ALA A 519 -37.82 -3.85 -8.03
C ALA A 519 -37.09 -3.18 -6.83
N VAL A 520 -36.44 -3.98 -5.97
CA VAL A 520 -35.69 -3.47 -4.80
C VAL A 520 -34.46 -2.65 -5.24
N LEU A 521 -33.75 -3.08 -6.29
CA LEU A 521 -32.61 -2.37 -6.84
C LEU A 521 -33.02 -1.08 -7.58
N ASP A 522 -34.15 -1.09 -8.30
CA ASP A 522 -34.67 0.07 -9.03
C ASP A 522 -35.33 1.12 -8.10
N GLU A 523 -35.97 0.72 -6.99
CA GLU A 523 -36.54 1.65 -6.00
C GLU A 523 -35.47 2.54 -5.35
N LYS A 524 -34.27 2.01 -5.07
CA LYS A 524 -33.17 2.78 -4.49
C LYS A 524 -32.47 3.65 -5.55
N SER A 525 -32.37 3.17 -6.79
CA SER A 525 -31.88 3.95 -7.94
C SER A 525 -32.69 5.24 -8.17
N ARG A 526 -34.01 5.20 -7.90
CA ARG A 526 -34.89 6.39 -7.96
C ARG A 526 -34.74 7.36 -6.79
N ASN A 527 -34.24 6.91 -5.65
CA ASN A 527 -33.96 7.77 -4.51
C ASN A 527 -32.59 8.47 -4.61
N ILE A 528 -31.65 7.89 -5.37
CA ILE A 528 -30.32 8.47 -5.61
C ILE A 528 -30.38 9.60 -6.65
N THR A 529 -31.25 9.53 -7.66
CA THR A 529 -31.36 10.55 -8.72
C THR A 529 -31.96 11.89 -8.27
N ASN A 530 -32.58 11.97 -7.08
CA ASN A 530 -33.08 13.23 -6.51
C ASN A 530 -32.02 14.03 -5.72
N VAL A 531 -30.77 13.55 -5.67
CA VAL A 531 -29.65 14.23 -5.01
C VAL A 531 -28.44 14.20 -5.95
N GLN A 532 -28.52 14.89 -7.07
CA GLN A 532 -27.36 15.15 -7.94
C GLN A 532 -27.17 16.65 -8.14
N ASP A 533 -26.39 17.23 -7.24
CA ASP A 533 -25.40 18.26 -7.56
C ASP A 533 -24.49 18.43 -6.35
N PHE A 534 -23.43 17.63 -6.25
CA PHE A 534 -22.13 18.01 -5.67
C PHE A 534 -21.06 16.97 -6.05
N ALA A 535 -19.88 17.48 -6.36
CA ALA A 535 -18.82 16.87 -7.16
C ALA A 535 -18.22 15.57 -6.59
N LEU A 536 -17.83 14.69 -7.52
CA LEU A 536 -17.05 13.48 -7.30
C LEU A 536 -15.59 13.84 -6.98
N SER A 537 -15.12 13.45 -5.79
CA SER A 537 -13.72 13.21 -5.49
C SER A 537 -13.51 11.70 -5.37
N ASP A 538 -12.65 11.17 -6.23
CA ASP A 538 -12.24 9.78 -6.29
C ASP A 538 -11.38 9.46 -5.06
N GLU A 539 -11.81 8.48 -4.24
CA GLU A 539 -11.08 8.04 -3.06
C GLU A 539 -10.04 6.99 -3.46
N SER A 540 -8.77 7.34 -3.27
CA SER A 540 -7.63 6.44 -3.29
C SER A 540 -7.49 5.73 -1.94
N ASP A 541 -7.32 4.41 -1.97
CA ASP A 541 -7.03 3.54 -0.83
C ASP A 541 -5.87 4.06 0.03
N MET A 542 -6.17 4.37 1.29
CA MET A 542 -5.22 4.70 2.35
C MET A 542 -5.52 3.83 3.56
N ASP A 543 -4.64 2.87 3.85
CA ASP A 543 -4.66 2.09 5.08
C ASP A 543 -4.12 2.93 6.26
N ASP A 544 -4.98 3.04 7.29
CA ASP A 544 -4.72 3.23 8.72
C ASP A 544 -4.13 4.57 9.25
N ALA A 545 -5.02 5.51 9.64
CA ALA A 545 -4.78 6.50 10.72
C ALA A 545 -6.10 7.09 11.28
N PRO A 546 -6.16 7.53 12.57
CA PRO A 546 -7.42 7.85 13.26
C PRO A 546 -7.89 9.31 13.11
N ALA A 547 -9.21 9.49 13.01
CA ALA A 547 -9.90 10.76 12.73
C ALA A 547 -10.01 11.74 13.94
N PRO A 548 -10.06 13.07 13.71
CA PRO A 548 -10.34 14.08 14.74
C PRO A 548 -11.85 14.44 14.84
N PRO A 549 -12.33 15.01 15.97
CA PRO A 549 -13.76 15.23 16.21
C PRO A 549 -14.30 16.53 15.56
N THR A 550 -15.50 16.44 14.99
CA THR A 550 -16.22 17.54 14.32
C THR A 550 -16.98 18.42 15.30
N ARG A 551 -16.78 19.75 15.19
CA ARG A 551 -17.58 20.79 15.86
C ARG A 551 -18.76 21.20 14.98
N GLY A 552 -19.97 21.12 15.53
CA GLY A 552 -21.21 21.50 14.86
C GLY A 552 -21.34 23.00 14.60
N ARG A 553 -21.93 23.34 13.44
CA ARG A 553 -22.45 24.68 13.15
C ARG A 553 -23.80 24.56 12.43
N GLY A 554 -24.85 24.92 13.15
CA GLY A 554 -26.20 25.05 12.60
C GLY A 554 -26.32 26.22 11.63
N ARG A 555 -27.17 26.05 10.61
CA ARG A 555 -27.63 27.12 9.73
C ARG A 555 -29.12 27.35 9.95
N GLY A 556 -29.42 28.55 10.45
CA GLY A 556 -30.76 29.10 10.59
C GLY A 556 -31.40 29.41 9.24
N ARG A 557 -32.73 29.31 9.24
CA ARG A 557 -33.66 29.62 8.15
C ARG A 557 -34.24 31.00 8.42
N GLY A 558 -34.32 31.89 7.42
CA GLY A 558 -34.97 33.19 7.60
C GLY A 558 -35.02 34.05 6.34
N GLY A 559 -36.05 33.83 5.52
CA GLY A 559 -36.51 34.76 4.47
C GLY A 559 -37.51 35.77 5.04
N ARG A 560 -37.46 37.00 4.52
CA ARG A 560 -38.21 38.21 4.94
C ARG A 560 -39.69 38.19 4.53
N GLY A 561 -40.54 38.83 5.34
CA GLY A 561 -41.90 39.25 4.94
C GLY A 561 -42.63 40.07 6.01
N ARG A 562 -42.91 41.34 5.71
CA ARG A 562 -43.49 42.44 6.51
C ARG A 562 -44.86 42.20 7.17
N GLY A 563 -45.13 42.92 8.27
CA GLY A 563 -46.49 43.32 8.69
C GLY A 563 -46.55 43.97 10.08
N ILE A 564 -47.00 45.23 10.14
CA ILE A 564 -47.14 46.10 11.32
C ILE A 564 -48.53 45.92 11.96
N SER A 565 -48.65 45.87 13.30
CA SER A 565 -49.54 46.75 14.13
C SER A 565 -49.83 46.22 15.55
N ASN A 566 -49.57 47.07 16.55
CA ASN A 566 -50.30 47.44 17.78
C ASN A 566 -50.90 46.41 18.79
N GLY A 567 -50.75 46.77 20.08
CA GLY A 567 -51.61 46.39 21.22
C GLY A 567 -50.86 45.72 22.38
N GLU A 568 -50.30 46.47 23.34
CA GLU A 568 -50.88 46.82 24.66
C GLU A 568 -51.13 45.67 25.65
N GLU A 569 -50.34 45.72 26.73
CA GLU A 569 -50.67 45.54 28.15
C GLU A 569 -51.23 44.24 28.78
N ALA A 570 -50.54 43.88 29.87
CA ALA A 570 -51.05 43.53 31.21
C ALA A 570 -51.18 42.05 31.66
N ALA A 571 -50.37 41.79 32.69
CA ALA A 571 -50.74 41.24 34.01
C ALA A 571 -51.06 39.73 34.17
N SER A 572 -50.25 39.11 35.04
CA SER A 572 -50.57 37.98 35.94
C SER A 572 -51.76 38.34 36.89
N PRO A 573 -52.39 37.45 37.72
CA PRO A 573 -51.81 36.25 38.37
C PRO A 573 -52.76 35.07 38.79
N LYS A 574 -52.12 34.00 39.32
CA LYS A 574 -52.50 33.08 40.43
C LYS A 574 -53.87 32.36 40.50
N GLY A 575 -53.79 31.04 40.72
CA GLY A 575 -54.73 30.18 41.48
C GLY A 575 -54.35 28.70 41.31
N ARG A 576 -53.78 27.95 42.28
CA ARG A 576 -54.18 27.45 43.61
C ARG A 576 -55.14 26.24 43.57
N GLY A 577 -54.66 25.12 44.14
CA GLY A 577 -55.45 23.96 44.61
C GLY A 577 -55.23 22.67 43.81
N SER A 578 -55.29 21.44 44.35
CA SER A 578 -55.52 20.92 45.71
C SER A 578 -55.64 19.38 45.59
N ARG A 579 -55.03 18.60 46.52
CA ARG A 579 -55.41 17.23 47.00
C ARG A 579 -55.43 16.09 45.96
N GLY A 580 -55.10 14.83 46.23
CA GLY A 580 -54.82 14.05 47.45
C GLY A 580 -54.97 12.54 47.14
N GLY A 581 -54.51 11.65 48.05
CA GLY A 581 -54.81 10.20 48.09
C GLY A 581 -53.58 9.28 47.91
N ARG A 582 -52.98 8.70 48.97
CA ARG A 582 -53.28 7.37 49.59
C ARG A 582 -53.59 6.29 48.55
N GLY A 583 -52.92 5.14 48.44
CA GLY A 583 -51.98 4.36 49.26
C GLY A 583 -52.40 2.88 49.15
N SER A 584 -51.49 1.90 49.09
CA SER A 584 -51.70 0.51 49.56
C SER A 584 -50.47 -0.37 49.30
N ARG A 585 -50.25 -1.35 50.18
CA ARG A 585 -49.11 -2.26 50.30
C ARG A 585 -49.50 -3.71 49.92
N GLY A 586 -48.54 -4.41 49.30
CA GLY A 586 -48.22 -5.83 49.52
C GLY A 586 -48.82 -6.88 48.56
N PRO A 587 -48.37 -8.16 48.56
CA PRO A 587 -47.19 -8.74 49.22
C PRO A 587 -46.30 -9.63 48.31
N ARG A 588 -45.18 -10.12 48.88
CA ARG A 588 -44.24 -11.11 48.34
C ARG A 588 -44.81 -12.54 48.38
N SER A 589 -44.46 -13.38 47.40
CA SER A 589 -44.45 -14.85 47.53
C SER A 589 -43.18 -15.45 46.89
N ARG A 590 -42.82 -16.67 47.31
CA ARG A 590 -41.51 -17.34 47.20
C ARG A 590 -41.73 -18.79 46.75
N GLY A 591 -40.82 -19.36 45.93
CA GLY A 591 -40.75 -20.78 45.49
C GLY A 591 -41.50 -21.03 44.18
N THR A 592 -41.03 -21.82 43.20
CA THR A 592 -40.31 -23.10 43.21
C THR A 592 -39.71 -23.40 41.81
N LYS A 593 -38.73 -24.31 41.73
CA LYS A 593 -38.09 -24.82 40.49
C LYS A 593 -38.99 -25.83 39.76
N THR A 594 -39.07 -25.74 38.44
CA THR A 594 -39.69 -26.72 37.51
C THR A 594 -38.85 -26.84 36.20
N PRO A 595 -38.96 -27.94 35.43
CA PRO A 595 -37.92 -28.48 34.56
C PRO A 595 -37.81 -27.80 33.18
N VAL A 596 -36.70 -28.05 32.47
CA VAL A 596 -36.38 -27.50 31.15
C VAL A 596 -37.41 -27.96 30.11
N ALA A 597 -38.24 -27.04 29.64
CA ALA A 597 -39.10 -27.23 28.47
C ALA A 597 -38.33 -26.87 27.19
N GLN A 598 -38.43 -27.71 26.16
CA GLN A 598 -37.96 -27.39 24.81
C GLN A 598 -38.70 -26.14 24.31
N ARG A 599 -37.95 -25.14 23.83
CA ARG A 599 -38.50 -23.85 23.38
C ARG A 599 -38.77 -23.91 21.88
N THR A 600 -39.97 -23.51 21.49
CA THR A 600 -40.30 -23.18 20.10
C THR A 600 -39.78 -21.79 19.75
N ILE A 601 -39.46 -21.55 18.48
CA ILE A 601 -38.82 -20.31 18.02
C ILE A 601 -39.67 -19.05 18.26
N GLN A 602 -41.00 -19.17 18.23
CA GLN A 602 -41.89 -18.06 18.62
C GLN A 602 -41.66 -17.62 20.08
N ASN A 603 -41.41 -18.57 20.99
CA ASN A 603 -41.09 -18.26 22.38
C ASN A 603 -39.69 -17.64 22.55
N SER A 604 -38.74 -18.01 21.68
CA SER A 604 -37.39 -17.45 21.64
C SER A 604 -37.40 -15.97 21.22
N PHE A 605 -38.17 -15.61 20.18
CA PHE A 605 -38.33 -14.23 19.72
C PHE A 605 -39.14 -13.34 20.68
N LEU A 606 -40.12 -13.89 21.41
CA LEU A 606 -40.86 -13.17 22.45
C LEU A 606 -40.02 -12.87 23.70
N SER A 607 -38.96 -13.65 23.93
CA SER A 607 -38.06 -13.46 25.08
C SER A 607 -37.05 -12.32 24.86
N SER A 608 -36.65 -12.05 23.61
CA SER A 608 -35.65 -11.01 23.27
C SER A 608 -36.24 -9.59 23.27
N THR A 609 -37.55 -9.44 23.06
CA THR A 609 -38.24 -8.13 23.06
C THR A 609 -38.41 -7.52 24.45
N LYS A 610 -38.27 -8.30 25.53
CA LYS A 610 -38.37 -7.79 26.92
C LYS A 610 -37.05 -7.25 27.49
N LEU A 611 -35.91 -7.47 26.84
CA LEU A 611 -34.59 -7.05 27.33
C LEU A 611 -34.14 -5.66 26.80
N SER A 612 -34.81 -5.07 25.81
CA SER A 612 -34.40 -3.78 25.23
C SER A 612 -35.03 -2.52 25.86
N GLN A 613 -35.93 -2.65 26.85
CA GLN A 613 -36.63 -1.51 27.46
C GLN A 613 -36.08 -1.02 28.82
N GLN A 614 -34.96 -1.55 29.32
CA GLN A 614 -34.46 -1.23 30.68
C GLN A 614 -33.09 -0.55 30.77
N SER A 615 -32.52 -0.01 29.69
CA SER A 615 -31.18 0.61 29.71
C SER A 615 -31.11 1.95 28.97
N SER A 616 -31.80 2.96 29.49
CA SER A 616 -31.50 4.38 29.18
C SER A 616 -32.05 5.33 30.25
N LYS A 617 -31.34 5.46 31.37
CA LYS A 617 -31.44 6.63 32.26
C LYS A 617 -30.05 7.21 32.48
N SER A 618 -29.77 8.29 31.76
CA SER A 618 -28.60 9.16 31.95
C SER A 618 -28.80 10.02 33.21
N PHE A 619 -27.81 10.00 34.09
CA PHE A 619 -27.68 10.92 35.23
C PHE A 619 -26.94 12.18 34.76
N TYR A 620 -27.54 13.35 34.97
CA TYR A 620 -26.86 14.65 34.92
C TYR A 620 -26.59 15.10 36.36
N ILE A 621 -25.33 15.41 36.67
CA ILE A 621 -24.90 16.08 37.91
C ILE A 621 -24.68 17.56 37.55
N SER A 622 -25.28 18.45 38.34
CA SER A 622 -25.12 19.90 38.26
C SER A 622 -24.12 20.38 39.32
N ASP A 623 -23.15 21.18 38.90
CA ASP A 623 -22.23 21.91 39.77
C ASP A 623 -22.94 23.06 40.49
N SER A 624 -22.92 23.02 41.83
CA SER A 624 -22.82 24.19 42.71
C SER A 624 -22.53 23.73 44.14
N ASP A 625 -21.24 23.77 44.52
CA ASP A 625 -20.68 24.47 45.71
C ASP A 625 -19.17 24.17 45.84
#